data_AF-A0A526PXA1-F1
#
_entry.id   AF-A0A526PXA1-F1
#
_cell.length_a   1.000
_cell.length_b   1.000
_cell.length_c   1.000
_cell.angle_alpha   90.00
_cell.angle_beta   90.00
_cell.angle_gamma   90.00
#
_symmetry.space_group_name_H-M   'P 1'
#
loop_
_entity.id
_entity.type
_entity.pdbx_description
1 polymer ?
#
loop_
_entity_poly.entity_id
_entity_poly.type
_entity_poly.pdbx_seq_one_letter_code
_entity_poly.pdbx_strand_id
1 'polypeptide(L)'
;VGNFGSEDRMDYTIIGGAVNLASRLEQEAAPGAILISYETFAQVKDTIDCAEMGHVQVKGIAYPVATYRVIDLKANLAGACRAVRTELPHFRLELEPELMSADERGGAATALRDALDRLSHEPGQQGLV
;
A
#
# COMPACT_ATOMS: atom_id res chain seq x y z
N VAL A 1 -1.29 7.47 30.27
CA VAL A 1 -0.56 6.19 30.38
C VAL A 1 -0.32 5.93 31.85
N GLY A 2 -0.46 4.71 32.36
CA GLY A 2 -0.22 4.42 33.77
C GLY A 2 -0.46 2.96 34.15
N ASN A 3 -0.19 2.62 35.41
CA ASN A 3 -0.57 1.33 35.98
C ASN A 3 -2.09 1.29 36.19
N PHE A 4 -2.73 0.22 35.74
CA PHE A 4 -4.15 -0.02 35.89
C PHE A 4 -4.38 -1.45 36.35
N GLY A 5 -5.16 -1.64 37.42
CA GLY A 5 -5.43 -2.95 38.00
C GLY A 5 -5.60 -2.90 39.52
N SER A 6 -5.77 -4.06 40.14
CA SER A 6 -5.82 -4.19 41.60
C SER A 6 -4.41 -4.23 42.19
N GLU A 7 -4.31 -4.07 43.51
CA GLU A 7 -3.02 -4.05 44.23
C GLU A 7 -2.18 -5.31 43.95
N ASP A 8 -2.84 -6.47 43.83
CA ASP A 8 -2.21 -7.76 43.52
C ASP A 8 -1.91 -7.99 42.03
N ARG A 9 -2.47 -7.17 41.13
CA ARG A 9 -2.30 -7.31 39.68
C ARG A 9 -2.45 -5.97 38.96
N MET A 10 -1.32 -5.34 38.67
CA MET A 10 -1.24 -4.09 37.90
C MET A 10 -0.67 -4.35 36.50
N ASP A 11 -1.37 -3.83 35.49
CA ASP A 11 -0.91 -3.80 34.10
C ASP A 11 -0.58 -2.36 33.70
N TYR A 12 0.58 -2.13 33.07
CA TYR A 12 0.92 -0.81 32.52
C TYR A 12 0.23 -0.62 31.17
N THR A 13 -0.75 0.28 31.10
CA THR A 13 -1.61 0.42 29.93
C THR A 13 -2.03 1.87 29.65
N ILE A 14 -2.67 2.07 28.50
CA ILE A 14 -3.27 3.32 28.08
C ILE A 14 -4.78 3.12 28.01
N ILE A 15 -5.52 4.02 28.64
CA ILE A 15 -6.98 4.10 28.55
C ILE A 15 -7.32 5.50 28.04
N GLY A 16 -8.26 5.59 27.09
CA GLY A 16 -8.71 6.86 26.56
C GLY A 16 -9.47 6.77 25.24
N GLY A 17 -9.97 7.91 24.77
CA GLY A 17 -10.73 7.99 23.52
C GLY A 17 -9.93 7.54 22.30
N ALA A 18 -8.63 7.85 22.24
CA ALA A 18 -7.78 7.47 21.11
C ALA A 18 -7.62 5.95 20.95
N VAL A 19 -7.43 5.20 22.05
CA VAL A 19 -7.33 3.73 21.99
C VAL A 19 -8.67 3.09 21.62
N ASN A 20 -9.78 3.66 22.09
CA ASN A 20 -11.12 3.22 21.70
C ASN A 20 -11.37 3.48 20.21
N LEU A 21 -11.03 4.66 19.71
CA LEU A 21 -11.16 5.00 18.29
C LEU A 21 -10.34 4.04 17.42
N ALA A 22 -9.07 3.80 17.77
CA ALA A 22 -8.21 2.88 17.05
C ALA A 22 -8.82 1.47 16.95
N SER A 23 -9.36 0.93 18.06
CA SER A 23 -10.04 -0.37 18.05
C SER A 23 -11.28 -0.39 17.16
N ARG A 24 -12.00 0.73 17.04
CA ARG A 24 -13.18 0.81 16.16
C ARG A 24 -12.79 0.93 14.70
N LEU A 25 -11.76 1.72 14.38
CA LEU A 25 -11.24 1.83 13.01
C LEU A 25 -10.71 0.50 12.51
N GLU A 26 -10.09 -0.31 13.38
CA GLU A 26 -9.65 -1.66 13.05
C GLU A 26 -10.82 -2.58 12.72
N GLN A 27 -11.92 -2.52 13.49
CA GLN A 27 -13.14 -3.29 13.21
C GLN A 27 -13.83 -2.91 11.89
N GLU A 28 -13.74 -1.63 11.50
CA GLU A 28 -14.31 -1.13 10.24
C GLU A 28 -13.37 -1.36 9.03
N ALA A 29 -12.11 -1.71 9.26
CA ALA A 29 -11.16 -1.94 8.19
C ALA A 29 -11.45 -3.25 7.46
N ALA A 30 -11.36 -3.23 6.13
CA ALA A 30 -11.38 -4.45 5.34
C ALA A 30 -10.16 -5.34 5.69
N PRO A 31 -10.27 -6.67 5.58
CA PRO A 31 -9.15 -7.57 5.86
C PRO A 31 -7.89 -7.19 5.06
N GLY A 32 -6.76 -7.05 5.76
CA GLY A 32 -5.48 -6.65 5.15
C GLY A 32 -5.35 -5.16 4.82
N ALA A 33 -6.38 -4.35 5.08
CA ALA A 33 -6.31 -2.90 4.94
C ALA A 33 -5.96 -2.23 6.28
N ILE A 34 -5.40 -1.03 6.20
CA ILE A 34 -5.13 -0.17 7.35
C ILE A 34 -6.00 1.08 7.20
N LEU A 35 -6.91 1.29 8.16
CA LEU A 35 -7.80 2.44 8.20
C LEU A 35 -7.35 3.39 9.32
N ILE A 36 -7.20 4.67 9.00
CA ILE A 36 -6.75 5.72 9.92
C ILE A 36 -7.73 6.88 9.96
N SER A 37 -7.74 7.62 11.08
CA SER A 37 -8.53 8.85 11.21
C SER A 37 -7.85 10.03 10.50
N TYR A 38 -8.60 11.12 10.32
CA TYR A 38 -8.06 12.39 9.82
C TYR A 38 -6.87 12.90 10.63
N GLU A 39 -6.90 12.82 11.96
CA GLU A 39 -5.82 13.33 12.82
C GLU A 39 -4.51 12.58 12.59
N THR A 40 -4.59 11.28 12.27
CA THR A 40 -3.42 10.46 11.92
C THR A 40 -2.98 10.78 10.49
N PHE A 41 -3.91 10.85 9.54
CA PHE A 41 -3.64 11.25 8.16
C PHE A 41 -2.92 12.60 8.10
N ALA A 42 -3.40 13.61 8.83
CA ALA A 42 -2.83 14.95 8.84
C ALA A 42 -1.35 14.97 9.26
N GLN A 43 -0.91 14.02 10.09
CA GLN A 43 0.48 13.88 10.54
C GLN A 43 1.35 13.11 9.56
N VAL A 44 0.79 12.20 8.77
CA VAL A 44 1.55 11.28 7.91
C VAL A 44 1.42 11.55 6.40
N LYS A 45 0.50 12.45 5.99
CA LYS A 45 0.15 12.73 4.59
C LYS A 45 1.32 13.10 3.69
N ASP A 46 2.43 13.57 4.26
CA ASP A 46 3.61 13.98 3.48
C ASP A 46 4.50 12.78 3.11
N THR A 47 4.39 11.66 3.82
CA THR A 47 5.23 10.46 3.63
C THR A 47 4.44 9.22 3.21
N ILE A 48 3.16 9.13 3.59
CA ILE A 48 2.28 8.01 3.31
C ILE A 48 1.18 8.45 2.35
N ASP A 49 0.96 7.67 1.30
CA ASP A 49 -0.17 7.83 0.40
C ASP A 49 -1.41 7.15 1.01
N CYS A 50 -2.54 7.86 1.01
CA CYS A 50 -3.77 7.39 1.59
C CYS A 50 -4.95 7.73 0.68
N ALA A 51 -5.90 6.82 0.56
CA ALA A 51 -7.18 7.05 -0.12
C ALA A 51 -8.25 7.47 0.89
N GLU A 52 -9.00 8.52 0.61
CA GLU A 52 -10.16 8.92 1.41
C GLU A 52 -11.28 7.88 1.28
N MET A 53 -11.80 7.42 2.41
CA MET A 53 -12.86 6.41 2.48
C MET A 53 -14.21 6.99 2.91
N GLY A 54 -14.27 8.29 3.20
CA GLY A 54 -15.44 9.00 3.71
C GLY A 54 -15.50 8.97 5.24
N HIS A 55 -16.72 9.09 5.79
CA HIS A 55 -16.94 9.23 7.22
C HIS A 55 -17.60 7.98 7.82
N VAL A 56 -17.16 7.59 9.01
CA VAL A 56 -17.78 6.52 9.81
C VAL A 56 -18.31 7.06 11.12
N GLN A 57 -19.45 6.52 11.56
CA GLN A 57 -20.02 6.85 12.86
C GLN A 57 -19.50 5.88 13.91
N VAL A 58 -18.64 6.40 14.80
CA VAL A 58 -18.01 5.59 15.83
C VAL A 58 -18.78 5.70 17.13
N LYS A 59 -19.16 4.55 17.71
CA LYS A 59 -19.82 4.50 19.01
C LYS A 59 -18.99 5.23 20.08
N GLY A 60 -19.59 6.21 20.74
CA GLY A 60 -18.95 7.01 21.79
C GLY A 60 -18.23 8.26 21.29
N ILE A 61 -18.28 8.55 19.99
CA ILE A 61 -17.82 9.82 19.40
C ILE A 61 -19.05 10.55 18.86
N ALA A 62 -19.20 11.82 19.24
CA ALA A 62 -20.40 12.61 18.95
C ALA A 62 -20.52 13.04 17.48
N TYR A 63 -19.42 12.99 16.72
CA TYR A 63 -19.34 13.44 15.35
C TYR A 63 -18.78 12.35 14.43
N PRO A 64 -19.15 12.35 13.13
CA PRO A 64 -18.59 11.42 12.16
C PRO A 64 -17.08 11.59 12.03
N VAL A 65 -16.35 10.47 12.04
CA VAL A 65 -14.90 10.46 11.89
C VAL A 65 -14.56 10.27 10.42
N ALA A 66 -13.81 11.22 9.82
CA ALA A 66 -13.26 11.05 8.49
C ALA A 66 -12.17 9.97 8.51
N THR A 67 -12.20 9.09 7.53
CA THR A 67 -11.34 7.90 7.46
C THR A 67 -10.57 7.84 6.16
N TYR A 68 -9.36 7.31 6.27
CA TYR A 68 -8.43 7.16 5.17
C TYR A 68 -7.86 5.76 5.19
N ARG A 69 -7.81 5.11 4.04
CA ARG A 69 -7.13 3.83 3.86
C ARG A 69 -5.69 4.10 3.46
N VAL A 70 -4.74 3.57 4.21
CA VAL A 70 -3.32 3.63 3.84
C VAL A 70 -3.10 2.78 2.59
N ILE A 71 -2.39 3.35 1.61
CA ILE A 71 -2.06 2.68 0.35
C ILE A 71 -0.62 2.19 0.40
N ASP A 72 0.35 3.09 0.51
CA ASP A 72 1.78 2.77 0.58
C ASP A 72 2.58 4.00 1.03
N LEU A 73 3.90 3.85 1.21
CA LEU A 73 4.83 4.97 1.27
C LEU A 73 4.90 5.67 -0.08
N LYS A 74 4.85 7.01 -0.08
CA LYS A 74 5.03 7.79 -1.32
C LYS A 74 6.36 7.49 -2.02
N ALA A 75 7.40 7.17 -1.25
CA ALA A 75 8.70 6.74 -1.78
C ALA A 75 8.61 5.44 -2.58
N ASN A 76 7.76 4.49 -2.19
CA ASN A 76 7.55 3.25 -2.91
C ASN A 76 6.77 3.49 -4.21
N LEU A 77 5.78 4.39 -4.18
CA LEU A 77 5.01 4.76 -5.36
C LEU A 77 5.84 5.53 -6.38
N ALA A 78 6.74 6.42 -5.91
CA ALA A 78 7.76 7.03 -6.76
C ALA A 78 8.70 5.96 -7.33
N GLY A 79 9.11 5.00 -6.49
CA GLY A 79 9.95 3.87 -6.86
C GLY A 79 9.30 2.81 -7.76
N ALA A 80 7.98 2.79 -7.94
CA ALA A 80 7.31 1.90 -8.89
C ALA A 80 7.57 2.31 -10.35
N CYS A 81 7.96 3.56 -10.58
CA CYS A 81 8.56 4.04 -11.83
C CYS A 81 10.10 4.04 -11.78
N ARG A 82 10.72 3.28 -10.89
CA ARG A 82 12.19 3.21 -10.84
C ARG A 82 12.73 2.52 -12.07
N ALA A 83 13.91 2.96 -12.48
CA ALA A 83 14.59 2.35 -13.60
C ALA A 83 14.73 0.83 -13.41
N VAL A 84 14.22 0.06 -14.36
CA VAL A 84 14.34 -1.40 -14.37
C VAL A 84 15.58 -1.73 -15.18
N ARG A 85 16.63 -2.20 -14.51
CA ARG A 85 17.83 -2.72 -15.17
C ARG A 85 18.00 -4.18 -14.81
N THR A 86 17.89 -5.04 -15.80
CA THR A 86 18.13 -6.49 -15.67
C THR A 86 19.04 -6.95 -16.79
N GLU A 87 20.10 -7.66 -16.42
CA GLU A 87 21.03 -8.29 -17.34
C GLU A 87 21.11 -9.78 -17.01
N LEU A 88 20.65 -10.61 -17.94
CA LEU A 88 20.75 -12.07 -17.92
C LEU A 88 21.44 -12.53 -19.21
N PRO A 89 21.97 -13.77 -19.28
CA PRO A 89 22.45 -14.31 -20.54
C PRO A 89 21.36 -14.22 -21.61
N HIS A 90 21.67 -13.55 -22.72
CA HIS A 90 20.76 -13.34 -23.85
C HIS A 90 19.51 -12.49 -23.56
N PHE A 91 19.40 -11.82 -22.41
CA PHE A 91 18.29 -10.91 -22.09
C PHE A 91 18.79 -9.65 -21.39
N ARG A 92 18.49 -8.48 -21.95
CA ARG A 92 18.76 -7.17 -21.35
C ARG A 92 17.48 -6.36 -21.33
N LEU A 93 17.13 -5.83 -20.17
CA LEU A 93 16.05 -4.86 -20.01
C LEU A 93 16.62 -3.62 -19.31
N GLU A 94 16.50 -2.48 -19.99
CA GLU A 94 16.76 -1.16 -19.44
C GLU A 94 15.51 -0.31 -19.68
N LEU A 95 14.96 0.23 -18.61
CA LEU A 95 13.77 1.06 -18.63
C LEU A 95 14.00 2.20 -17.66
N GLU A 96 13.74 3.44 -18.06
CA GLU A 96 13.80 4.63 -17.20
C GLU A 96 12.46 5.38 -17.24
N PRO A 97 11.41 4.87 -16.57
CA PRO A 97 10.05 5.40 -16.70
C PRO A 97 9.91 6.89 -16.35
N GLU A 98 10.77 7.40 -15.46
CA GLU A 98 10.79 8.81 -15.04
C GLU A 98 11.20 9.77 -16.17
N LEU A 99 11.97 9.28 -17.16
CA LEU A 99 12.37 10.06 -18.33
C LEU A 99 11.38 9.95 -19.50
N MET A 100 10.40 9.04 -19.41
CA MET A 100 9.44 8.78 -20.47
C MET A 100 8.19 9.66 -20.36
N SER A 101 7.77 10.22 -21.48
CA SER A 101 6.43 10.80 -21.65
C SER A 101 5.33 9.74 -21.55
N ALA A 102 4.07 10.17 -21.42
CA ALA A 102 2.93 9.26 -21.31
C ALA A 102 2.79 8.31 -22.51
N ASP A 103 3.06 8.80 -23.73
CA ASP A 103 2.99 8.01 -24.96
C ASP A 103 4.13 6.98 -25.04
N GLU A 104 5.35 7.38 -24.65
CA GLU A 104 6.52 6.48 -24.60
C GLU A 104 6.31 5.36 -23.57
N ARG A 105 5.69 5.65 -22.42
CA ARG A 105 5.31 4.63 -21.44
C ARG A 105 4.29 3.64 -22.02
N GLY A 106 3.30 4.13 -22.77
CA GLY A 106 2.33 3.27 -23.45
C GLY A 106 2.96 2.35 -24.49
N GLY A 107 3.89 2.89 -25.28
CA GLY A 107 4.68 2.12 -26.24
C GLY A 107 5.55 1.05 -25.59
N ALA A 108 6.29 1.42 -24.54
CA ALA A 108 7.15 0.51 -23.78
C ALA A 108 6.34 -0.63 -23.13
N ALA A 109 5.18 -0.33 -22.54
CA ALA A 109 4.30 -1.34 -21.95
C ALA A 109 3.79 -2.35 -22.99
N THR A 110 3.46 -1.87 -24.20
CA THR A 110 3.01 -2.72 -25.31
C THR A 110 4.14 -3.63 -25.80
N ALA A 111 5.35 -3.08 -25.99
CA ALA A 111 6.52 -3.85 -26.40
C ALA A 111 6.91 -4.92 -25.37
N LEU A 112 6.84 -4.60 -24.07
CA LEU A 112 7.08 -5.57 -23.00
C LEU A 112 6.05 -6.69 -22.99
N ARG A 113 4.78 -6.40 -23.32
CA ARG A 113 3.74 -7.41 -23.39
C ARG A 113 4.00 -8.40 -24.54
N ASP A 114 4.30 -7.91 -25.74
CA ASP A 114 4.66 -8.75 -26.88
C ASP A 114 5.92 -9.59 -26.59
N ALA A 115 6.93 -9.00 -25.96
CA ALA A 115 8.13 -9.72 -25.55
C ALA A 115 7.82 -10.84 -24.52
N LEU A 116 6.96 -10.55 -23.53
CA LEU A 116 6.53 -11.53 -22.53
C LEU A 116 5.76 -12.69 -23.17
N ASP A 117 4.88 -12.40 -24.14
CA ASP A 117 4.13 -13.43 -24.87
C ASP A 117 5.09 -14.38 -25.62
N ARG A 118 6.13 -13.84 -26.26
CA ARG A 118 7.15 -14.64 -26.96
C ARG A 118 8.01 -15.47 -26.01
N LEU A 119 8.35 -14.95 -24.85
CA LEU A 119 9.13 -15.68 -23.83
C LEU A 119 8.31 -16.76 -23.13
N SER A 120 7.00 -16.56 -23.02
CA SER A 120 6.07 -17.54 -22.41
C SER A 120 5.74 -18.70 -23.34
N HIS A 121 6.01 -18.56 -24.65
CA HIS A 121 5.92 -19.66 -25.62
C HIS A 121 7.24 -20.44 -25.67
N GLU A 122 7.33 -21.58 -24.98
CA GLU A 122 8.46 -22.50 -25.12
C GLU A 122 8.55 -23.08 -26.54
N PRO A 123 9.68 -22.92 -27.26
CA PRO A 123 9.95 -23.69 -28.47
C PRO A 123 10.51 -25.05 -28.06
N GLY A 124 9.66 -26.03 -27.69
CA GLY A 124 10.21 -27.28 -27.14
C GLY A 124 9.34 -28.51 -26.92
N GLN A 125 8.11 -28.61 -27.42
CA GLN A 125 7.36 -29.87 -27.31
C GLN A 125 6.68 -30.28 -28.62
N GLN A 126 7.44 -30.41 -29.70
CA GLN A 126 7.05 -31.20 -30.87
C GLN A 126 8.27 -31.96 -31.41
N GLY A 127 8.26 -33.28 -31.29
CA GLY A 127 9.16 -34.18 -32.04
C GLY A 127 10.00 -35.16 -31.23
N LEU A 128 9.37 -36.10 -30.53
CA LEU A 128 9.96 -37.44 -30.36
C LEU A 128 8.88 -38.47 -30.66
N VAL A 129 8.87 -38.95 -31.91
CA VAL A 129 8.32 -40.25 -32.31
C VAL A 129 9.46 -41.02 -32.94
#